data_AF-A0A9E0UN20-F1
#
_entry.id   AF-A0A9E0UN20-F1
#
_cell.length_a   1.000
_cell.length_b   1.000
_cell.length_c   1.000
_cell.angle_alpha   90.00
_cell.angle_beta   90.00
_cell.angle_gamma   90.00
#
_symmetry.space_group_name_H-M   'P 1'
#
loop_
_entity.id
_entity.type
_entity.pdbx_description
1 polymer ?
#
loop_
_entity_poly.entity_id
_entity_poly.type
_entity_poly.pdbx_seq_one_letter_code
_entity_poly.pdbx_strand_id
1 'polypeptide(L)'
;MRPENYEARRQPPSHEYELNIGPNHPGIEGNYAFKLRLHGDRVIEGRADAGYLHRGFEKLMEGRLWIQNLAITPRICVPDPAPMEVSYVLAVEDLCGLEVPERA
;
A
#
# COMPACT_ATOMS: atom_id res chain seq x y z
N MET A 1 -14.17 23.81 -20.40
CA MET A 1 -14.99 24.86 -19.75
C MET A 1 -14.39 26.20 -20.14
N ARG A 2 -15.14 27.11 -20.77
CA ARG A 2 -14.58 28.42 -21.20
C ARG A 2 -14.49 29.37 -20.00
N PRO A 3 -13.45 30.21 -19.87
CA PRO A 3 -13.30 31.14 -18.75
C PRO A 3 -14.49 32.10 -18.59
N GLU A 4 -15.07 32.54 -19.72
CA GLU A 4 -16.26 33.40 -19.73
C GLU A 4 -17.53 32.79 -19.09
N ASN A 5 -17.57 31.47 -18.86
CA ASN A 5 -18.71 30.78 -18.25
C ASN A 5 -18.48 30.43 -16.76
N TYR A 6 -17.43 30.95 -16.13
CA TYR A 6 -17.14 30.71 -14.72
C TYR A 6 -17.83 31.77 -13.84
N GLU A 7 -18.93 31.38 -13.19
CA GLU A 7 -19.52 32.16 -12.10
C GLU A 7 -18.94 31.71 -10.76
N ALA A 8 -18.25 32.62 -10.07
CA ALA A 8 -17.77 32.37 -8.72
C ALA A 8 -18.95 32.25 -7.74
N ARG A 9 -19.29 31.02 -7.35
CA ARG A 9 -20.32 30.78 -6.33
C ARG A 9 -19.73 30.96 -4.94
N ARG A 10 -20.27 31.92 -4.18
CA ARG A 10 -19.94 32.09 -2.76
C ARG A 10 -20.57 30.94 -1.98
N GLN A 11 -19.75 29.95 -1.62
CA GLN A 11 -20.21 28.89 -0.72
C GLN A 11 -20.30 29.45 0.71
N PRO A 12 -21.30 29.05 1.52
CA PRO A 12 -21.27 29.32 2.95
C PRO A 12 -19.96 28.75 3.54
N PRO A 13 -19.46 29.27 4.67
CA PRO A 13 -18.29 28.70 5.33
C PRO A 13 -18.61 27.28 5.80
N SER A 14 -18.38 26.31 4.91
CA SER A 14 -18.21 24.91 5.27
C SER A 14 -16.81 24.85 5.85
N HIS A 15 -16.76 24.84 7.18
CA HIS A 15 -15.48 24.64 7.83
C HIS A 15 -15.02 23.20 7.62
N GLU A 16 -15.94 22.24 7.45
CA GLU A 16 -15.63 20.84 7.19
C GLU A 16 -15.81 20.43 5.72
N TYR A 17 -14.81 19.75 5.17
CA TYR A 17 -14.83 19.20 3.82
C TYR A 17 -14.06 17.88 3.70
N GLU A 18 -14.46 17.06 2.74
CA GLU A 18 -13.80 15.82 2.39
C GLU A 18 -12.87 16.01 1.18
N LEU A 19 -11.61 15.61 1.33
CA LEU A 19 -10.59 15.64 0.31
C LEU A 19 -10.13 14.21 -0.01
N ASN A 20 -10.33 13.78 -1.25
CA ASN A 20 -9.85 12.49 -1.73
C ASN A 20 -8.51 12.69 -2.45
N ILE A 21 -7.45 12.08 -1.92
CA ILE A 21 -6.11 12.11 -2.50
C ILE A 21 -5.75 10.70 -2.99
N GLY A 22 -5.54 10.55 -4.30
CA GLY A 22 -5.23 9.26 -4.94
C GLY A 22 -6.34 8.76 -5.86
N PRO A 23 -6.17 7.58 -6.50
CA PRO A 23 -4.95 6.78 -6.50
C PRO A 23 -3.85 7.31 -7.43
N ASN A 24 -4.18 8.21 -8.36
CA ASN A 24 -3.25 8.73 -9.36
C ASN A 24 -2.57 10.06 -8.96
N HIS A 25 -2.73 10.50 -7.71
CA HIS A 25 -2.19 11.78 -7.26
C HIS A 25 -0.65 11.68 -7.08
N PRO A 26 0.17 12.61 -7.60
CA PRO A 26 1.64 12.52 -7.55
C PRO A 26 2.23 12.44 -6.14
N GLY A 27 1.53 13.01 -5.15
CA GLY A 27 1.91 12.93 -3.74
C GLY A 27 1.59 11.59 -3.06
N ILE A 28 1.03 10.61 -3.79
CA ILE A 28 0.85 9.25 -3.31
C ILE A 28 1.87 8.35 -3.98
N GLU A 29 2.78 7.82 -3.17
CA GLU A 29 3.73 6.81 -3.63
C GLU A 29 3.04 5.45 -3.66
N GLY A 30 2.92 4.86 -4.86
CA GLY A 30 2.33 3.54 -5.07
C GLY A 30 0.82 3.58 -5.34
N ASN A 31 0.14 2.46 -5.05
CA ASN A 31 -1.27 2.26 -5.39
C ASN A 31 -2.10 2.32 -4.12
N TYR A 32 -2.49 3.52 -3.74
CA TYR A 32 -3.14 3.81 -2.47
C TYR A 32 -4.03 5.05 -2.61
N ALA A 33 -5.04 5.21 -1.75
CA ALA A 33 -5.77 6.47 -1.66
C ALA A 33 -6.07 6.85 -0.21
N PHE A 34 -6.13 8.15 0.06
CA PHE A 34 -6.58 8.72 1.34
C PHE A 34 -7.89 9.47 1.14
N LYS A 35 -8.83 9.24 2.05
CA LYS A 35 -10.01 10.09 2.22
C LYS A 35 -9.81 10.90 3.50
N LEU A 36 -9.58 12.19 3.35
CA LEU A 36 -9.32 13.09 4.46
C LEU A 36 -10.57 13.91 4.74
N ARG A 37 -10.94 14.05 6.00
CA ARG A 37 -11.84 15.10 6.47
C ARG A 37 -10.99 16.22 7.05
N LEU A 38 -11.29 17.44 6.63
CA LEU A 38 -10.55 18.63 7.00
C LEU A 38 -11.50 19.61 7.67
N HIS A 39 -11.01 20.34 8.68
CA HIS A 39 -11.63 21.56 9.17
C HIS A 39 -10.72 22.75 8.83
N GLY A 40 -10.97 23.46 7.74
CA GLY A 40 -10.00 24.42 7.23
C GLY A 40 -8.72 23.73 6.73
N ASP A 41 -7.56 24.18 7.19
CA ASP A 41 -6.26 23.57 6.91
C ASP A 41 -5.92 22.39 7.82
N ARG A 42 -6.75 22.11 8.83
CA ARG A 42 -6.51 21.05 9.82
C ARG A 42 -7.13 19.73 9.40
N VAL A 43 -6.36 18.66 9.40
CA VAL A 43 -6.88 17.28 9.28
C VAL A 43 -7.59 16.89 10.56
N ILE A 44 -8.86 16.49 10.45
CA ILE A 44 -9.68 16.00 11.58
C ILE A 44 -9.83 14.48 11.56
N GLU A 45 -9.83 13.86 10.39
CA GLU A 45 -9.87 12.41 10.22
C GLU A 45 -9.18 12.03 8.89
N GLY A 46 -8.51 10.89 8.86
CA GLY A 46 -7.94 10.32 7.65
C GLY A 46 -8.25 8.84 7.55
N ARG A 47 -8.86 8.43 6.45
CA ARG A 47 -9.10 7.02 6.13
C ARG A 47 -8.16 6.56 5.03
N ALA A 48 -7.41 5.52 5.38
CA ALA A 48 -6.66 4.66 4.49
C ALA A 48 -7.58 3.86 3.56
N ASP A 49 -7.44 4.03 2.24
CA ASP A 49 -8.08 3.19 1.24
C ASP A 49 -7.00 2.35 0.54
N ALA A 50 -6.77 1.15 1.08
CA ALA A 50 -5.76 0.21 0.63
C ALA A 50 -6.37 -0.86 -0.29
N GLY A 51 -5.51 -1.63 -0.98
CA GLY A 51 -5.93 -2.80 -1.77
C GLY A 51 -5.88 -2.60 -3.29
N TYR A 52 -5.55 -1.42 -3.78
CA TYR A 52 -5.36 -1.18 -5.23
C TYR A 52 -4.24 -2.03 -5.85
N LEU A 53 -3.27 -2.50 -5.05
CA LEU A 53 -2.23 -3.46 -5.45
C LEU A 53 -2.45 -4.86 -4.84
N HIS A 54 -3.67 -5.21 -4.44
CA HIS A 54 -3.92 -6.55 -3.92
C HIS A 54 -3.82 -7.58 -5.06
N ARG A 55 -2.86 -8.51 -4.96
CA ARG A 55 -2.58 -9.54 -5.97
C ARG A 55 -2.82 -10.97 -5.48
N GLY A 56 -3.36 -11.14 -4.26
CA GLY A 56 -3.64 -12.46 -3.68
C GLY A 56 -2.39 -13.32 -3.51
N PHE A 57 -1.24 -12.75 -3.13
CA PHE A 57 0.02 -13.48 -3.03
C PHE A 57 -0.04 -14.67 -2.09
N GLU A 58 -0.67 -14.54 -0.93
CA GLU A 58 -0.84 -15.63 0.03
C GLU A 58 -1.60 -16.81 -0.61
N LYS A 59 -2.72 -16.52 -1.28
CA LYS A 59 -3.50 -17.54 -2.00
C LYS A 59 -2.72 -18.19 -3.13
N LEU A 60 -1.89 -17.39 -3.81
CA LEU A 60 -1.02 -17.84 -4.89
C LEU A 60 0.07 -18.79 -4.36
N MET A 61 0.58 -18.55 -3.15
CA MET A 61 1.59 -19.36 -2.49
C MET A 61 1.06 -20.72 -2.02
N GLU A 62 -0.22 -20.81 -1.65
CA GLU A 62 -0.86 -22.10 -1.26
C GLU A 62 -0.84 -23.15 -2.39
N GLY A 63 -0.93 -22.70 -3.65
CA GLY A 63 -0.95 -23.58 -4.82
C GLY A 63 0.43 -23.95 -5.38
N ARG A 64 1.51 -23.60 -4.69
CA ARG A 64 2.91 -23.76 -5.14
C ARG A 64 3.72 -24.56 -4.13
N LEU A 65 4.83 -25.12 -4.63
CA LEU A 65 5.84 -25.68 -3.74
C LEU A 65 6.50 -24.54 -2.95
N TRP A 66 6.88 -24.82 -1.71
CA TRP A 66 7.50 -23.84 -0.82
C TRP A 66 8.71 -23.15 -1.46
N ILE A 67 9.52 -23.86 -2.24
CA ILE A 67 10.71 -23.30 -2.92
C ILE A 67 10.34 -22.33 -4.04
N GLN A 68 9.19 -22.52 -4.70
CA GLN A 68 8.71 -21.64 -5.77
C GLN A 68 8.22 -20.30 -5.23
N ASN A 69 7.82 -20.26 -3.96
CA ASN A 69 7.35 -19.04 -3.31
C ASN A 69 8.48 -18.03 -3.06
N LEU A 70 9.75 -18.46 -3.07
CA LEU A 70 10.91 -17.59 -2.94
C LEU A 70 10.94 -16.47 -4.00
N ALA A 71 10.43 -16.74 -5.21
CA ALA A 71 10.33 -15.73 -6.26
C ALA A 71 9.16 -14.73 -6.06
N ILE A 72 8.23 -15.03 -5.17
CA ILE A 72 7.05 -14.20 -4.87
C ILE A 72 7.34 -13.25 -3.71
N THR A 73 8.05 -13.72 -2.68
CA THR A 73 8.40 -12.94 -1.49
C THR A 73 9.00 -11.55 -1.76
N PRO A 74 9.99 -11.38 -2.68
CA PRO A 74 10.55 -10.06 -2.99
C PRO A 74 9.56 -9.13 -3.71
N ARG A 75 8.41 -9.63 -4.18
CA ARG A 75 7.35 -8.82 -4.82
C ARG A 75 6.39 -8.18 -3.83
N ILE A 76 6.46 -8.55 -2.56
CA ILE A 76 5.63 -7.99 -1.48
C ILE A 76 6.14 -6.59 -1.11
N CYS A 77 7.45 -6.46 -0.86
CA CYS A 77 8.14 -5.18 -0.70
C CYS A 77 9.18 -5.02 -1.82
N VAL A 78 8.79 -4.38 -2.92
CA VAL A 78 9.68 -4.19 -4.08
C VAL A 78 10.88 -3.29 -3.76
N PRO A 79 10.73 -2.18 -2.99
CA PRO A 79 11.88 -1.33 -2.67
C PRO A 79 12.93 -1.99 -1.78
N ASP A 80 12.52 -2.96 -0.95
CA ASP A 80 13.41 -3.65 -0.01
C ASP A 80 13.06 -5.15 0.05
N PRO A 81 13.55 -5.95 -0.92
CA PRO A 81 13.15 -7.35 -1.07
C PRO A 81 13.84 -8.31 -0.10
N ALA A 82 15.07 -8.00 0.34
CA ALA A 82 15.90 -8.94 1.09
C ALA A 82 15.29 -9.35 2.45
N PRO A 83 14.71 -8.44 3.27
CA PRO A 83 14.07 -8.83 4.52
C PRO A 83 12.89 -9.77 4.32
N MET A 84 12.17 -9.65 3.19
CA MET A 84 11.04 -10.52 2.88
C MET A 84 11.51 -11.95 2.61
N GLU A 85 12.56 -12.10 1.80
CA GLU A 85 13.16 -13.41 1.49
C GLU A 85 13.72 -14.08 2.75
N VAL A 86 14.48 -13.33 3.56
CA VAL A 86 15.04 -13.83 4.83
C VAL A 86 13.92 -14.28 5.77
N SER A 87 12.87 -13.47 5.94
CA SER A 87 11.75 -13.83 6.83
C SER A 87 11.05 -15.12 6.39
N TYR A 88 10.91 -15.33 5.08
CA TYR A 88 10.29 -16.54 4.54
C TYR A 88 11.18 -17.77 4.71
N VAL A 89 12.48 -17.64 4.42
CA VAL A 89 13.45 -18.75 4.56
C VAL A 89 13.59 -19.17 6.01
N LEU A 90 13.72 -18.22 6.95
CA LEU A 90 13.79 -18.51 8.39
C LEU A 90 12.55 -19.30 8.87
N ALA A 91 11.35 -18.95 8.38
CA ALA A 91 10.14 -19.69 8.73
C ALA A 91 10.14 -21.12 8.16
N VAL A 92 10.67 -21.33 6.96
CA VAL A 92 10.81 -22.67 6.36
C VAL A 92 11.86 -23.50 7.11
N GLU A 93 12.99 -22.89 7.46
CA GLU A 93 14.08 -23.54 8.20
C GLU A 93 13.63 -24.00 9.59
N ASP A 94 12.90 -23.15 10.32
CA ASP A 94 12.31 -23.50 11.61
C ASP A 94 11.31 -24.66 11.50
N LEU A 95 10.41 -24.62 10.51
CA LEU A 95 9.44 -25.70 10.26
C LEU A 95 10.11 -27.03 9.88
N CYS A 96 11.26 -26.98 9.23
CA CYS A 96 12.03 -28.17 8.84
C CYS A 96 13.07 -28.61 9.89
N GLY A 97 13.31 -27.83 10.95
CA GLY A 97 14.33 -28.10 11.96
C GLY A 97 15.75 -28.09 11.39
N LEU A 98 16.04 -27.19 10.44
CA LEU A 98 17.34 -27.09 9.79
C LEU A 98 18.30 -26.20 10.59
N GLU A 99 19.55 -26.63 10.69
CA GLU A 99 20.64 -25.81 11.25
C GLU A 99 21.46 -25.22 10.09
N VAL A 100 21.44 -23.89 9.98
CA VAL A 100 22.09 -23.16 8.89
C VAL A 100 23.55 -22.84 9.31
N PRO A 101 24.54 -23.00 8.41
CA PRO A 101 25.93 -22.66 8.73
C PRO A 101 26.11 -21.17 9.06
N GLU A 102 26.96 -20.85 10.03
CA GLU A 102 27.23 -19.47 10.51
C GLU A 102 27.58 -18.46 9.39
N ARG A 103 28.14 -18.92 8.27
CA ARG A 103 28.54 -18.07 7.14
C ARG A 103 27.36 -17.60 6.28
N ALA A 104 26.28 -18.38 6.22
CA ALA A 104 25.13 -18.12 5.37
C ALA A 104 24.24 -17.04 6.00
#